data_AF-A0A852WJT3-F1
#
_entry.id   AF-A0A852WJT3-F1
#
_cell.length_a   1.000
_cell.length_b   1.000
_cell.length_c   1.000
_cell.angle_alpha   90.00
_cell.angle_beta   90.00
_cell.angle_gamma   90.00
#
_symmetry.space_group_name_H-M   'P 1'
#
loop_
_entity.id
_entity.type
_entity.pdbx_description
1 polymer ?
#
loop_
_entity_poly.entity_id
_entity_poly.type
_entity_poly.pdbx_seq_one_letter_code
_entity_poly.pdbx_strand_id
1 'polypeptide(L)'
;MILRTVARLIEAAVVIATAVALTACGPGSTAPSAADVTGSAPATPPVRATEGASPTKSAVSPTAAVVDPARVKADFRDGLMTYCLRTYQLQRAADERYPGGSSASLSGFSGLVLQSMDQWQPRLEVLRPPADLAGVFEEFLVNVEDIRAGREAEAAATSPAELQVAGDRVQMAYTERYRLAKLMHADTCDGELPTMEKAAVAAATKAFDLTTDATKACRTLVTPQFVATQWADQARPMSACTADASRRRAHPEKVATGIKVTTITGVESLTATVHFTEVGGCCAGQRTVARLYFYRDKGWKIRSMSYE
;
A
#
# COMPACT_ATOMS: atom_id res chain seq x y z
N MET A 1 -49.28 38.60 -43.43
CA MET A 1 -48.57 39.14 -44.61
C MET A 1 -47.42 39.99 -44.07
N ILE A 2 -46.20 39.77 -44.55
CA ILE A 2 -44.98 40.63 -44.39
C ILE A 2 -44.20 40.40 -43.07
N LEU A 3 -43.25 39.46 -43.09
CA LEU A 3 -41.78 39.63 -43.26
C LEU A 3 -41.09 39.88 -41.90
N ARG A 4 -40.29 38.96 -41.32
CA ARG A 4 -38.92 38.55 -41.70
C ARG A 4 -37.96 39.72 -41.99
N THR A 5 -36.94 39.80 -41.14
CA THR A 5 -35.57 40.30 -41.36
C THR A 5 -35.34 41.81 -41.19
N VAL A 6 -34.39 42.19 -40.31
CA VAL A 6 -33.15 42.94 -40.65
C VAL A 6 -32.34 43.29 -39.37
N ALA A 7 -31.05 42.87 -39.41
CA ALA A 7 -29.81 43.42 -38.82
C ALA A 7 -29.72 43.75 -37.31
N ARG A 8 -28.82 43.12 -36.53
CA ARG A 8 -27.33 43.28 -36.48
C ARG A 8 -26.87 44.72 -36.19
N LEU A 9 -26.33 44.97 -34.98
CA LEU A 9 -24.92 45.31 -34.70
C LEU A 9 -24.69 45.88 -33.28
N ILE A 10 -23.41 45.87 -32.89
CA ILE A 10 -22.74 46.33 -31.65
C ILE A 10 -22.57 45.19 -30.63
N GLU A 11 -21.56 44.31 -30.75
CA GLU A 11 -20.11 44.48 -30.54
C GLU A 11 -19.69 44.79 -29.08
N ALA A 12 -18.65 44.07 -28.66
CA ALA A 12 -17.81 44.24 -27.48
C ALA A 12 -18.32 43.69 -26.13
N ALA A 13 -18.13 42.38 -25.92
CA ALA A 13 -17.72 41.87 -24.62
C ALA A 13 -16.45 41.04 -24.82
N VAL A 14 -15.32 41.68 -24.50
CA VAL A 14 -13.97 41.14 -24.52
C VAL A 14 -13.90 39.90 -23.64
N VAL A 15 -13.77 38.72 -24.24
CA VAL A 15 -13.33 37.51 -23.54
C VAL A 15 -11.82 37.64 -23.35
N ILE A 16 -11.42 38.10 -22.16
CA ILE A 16 -10.03 38.01 -21.72
C ILE A 16 -9.76 36.53 -21.46
N ALA A 17 -9.24 35.84 -22.48
CA ALA A 17 -8.58 34.56 -22.32
C ALA A 17 -7.28 34.77 -21.54
N THR A 18 -7.38 34.75 -20.20
CA THR A 18 -6.21 34.55 -19.35
C THR A 18 -5.85 33.07 -19.41
N ALA A 19 -4.98 32.73 -20.35
CA ALA A 19 -4.22 31.48 -20.30
C ALA A 19 -3.34 31.53 -19.05
N VAL A 20 -3.85 31.08 -17.92
CA VAL A 20 -3.04 30.74 -16.75
C VAL A 20 -2.25 29.51 -17.15
N ALA A 21 -0.95 29.71 -17.38
CA ALA A 21 0.01 28.65 -17.53
C ALA A 21 0.00 27.79 -16.25
N LEU A 22 -0.76 26.70 -16.28
CA LEU A 22 -0.64 25.58 -15.35
C LEU A 22 0.80 25.07 -15.48
N THR A 23 1.67 25.57 -14.62
CA THR A 23 3.05 25.10 -14.51
C THR A 23 2.96 23.70 -13.91
N ALA A 24 3.24 22.69 -14.73
CA ALA A 24 3.21 21.30 -14.32
C ALA A 24 4.10 21.11 -13.07
N CYS A 25 3.46 20.82 -11.94
CA CYS A 25 4.11 20.42 -10.71
C CYS A 25 4.52 18.94 -10.82
N GLY A 26 5.43 18.63 -11.74
CA GLY A 26 6.04 17.31 -11.85
C GLY A 26 7.49 17.36 -11.37
N PRO A 27 7.97 16.41 -10.55
CA PRO A 27 9.41 16.21 -10.42
C PRO A 27 9.94 15.77 -11.80
N GLY A 28 10.91 16.51 -12.33
CA GLY A 28 11.61 16.14 -13.55
C GLY A 28 12.37 14.84 -13.33
N SER A 29 11.84 13.73 -13.86
CA SER A 29 12.48 12.42 -13.83
C SER A 29 13.49 12.33 -14.97
N THR A 30 14.78 12.47 -14.67
CA THR A 30 15.85 12.13 -15.61
C THR A 30 16.10 10.63 -15.56
N ALA A 31 15.98 9.97 -16.70
CA ALA A 31 16.21 8.54 -16.86
C ALA A 31 17.66 8.14 -16.49
N PRO A 32 17.88 7.08 -15.69
CA PRO A 32 19.21 6.54 -15.47
C PRO A 32 19.67 5.65 -16.64
N SER A 33 20.93 5.85 -17.03
CA SER A 33 21.71 5.04 -17.95
C SER A 33 22.03 3.68 -17.31
N ALA A 34 21.85 2.61 -18.09
CA ALA A 34 22.12 1.24 -17.67
C ALA A 34 23.63 0.99 -17.49
N ALA A 35 24.02 0.55 -16.29
CA ALA A 35 25.31 -0.06 -16.04
C ALA A 35 25.08 -1.47 -15.48
N ASP A 36 25.72 -2.44 -16.12
CA ASP A 36 25.69 -3.87 -15.81
C ASP A 36 26.14 -4.18 -14.37
N VAL A 37 25.35 -5.00 -13.67
CA VAL A 37 25.77 -5.63 -12.41
C VAL A 37 25.47 -7.12 -12.50
N THR A 38 26.47 -7.89 -12.86
CA THR A 38 26.53 -9.35 -12.67
C THR A 38 26.92 -9.65 -11.23
N GLY A 39 26.08 -10.38 -10.50
CA GLY A 39 26.30 -10.75 -9.10
C GLY A 39 25.86 -12.17 -8.81
N SER A 40 26.84 -13.02 -8.52
CA SER A 40 26.76 -14.47 -8.28
C SER A 40 25.88 -14.87 -7.08
N ALA A 41 25.20 -16.01 -7.21
CA ALA A 41 24.45 -16.67 -6.16
C ALA A 41 25.37 -17.37 -5.13
N PRO A 42 25.05 -17.35 -3.82
CA PRO A 42 25.74 -18.17 -2.84
C PRO A 42 25.15 -19.60 -2.78
N ALA A 43 26.06 -20.57 -2.65
CA ALA A 43 25.82 -22.00 -2.61
C ALA A 43 25.14 -22.49 -1.31
N THR A 44 24.20 -23.42 -1.48
CA THR A 44 23.51 -24.13 -0.39
C THR A 44 24.34 -25.33 0.09
N PRO A 45 24.56 -25.53 1.41
CA PRO A 45 25.18 -26.75 1.92
C PRO A 45 24.15 -27.90 2.09
N PRO A 46 24.56 -29.17 1.94
CA PRO A 46 23.67 -30.32 2.10
C PRO A 46 23.44 -30.66 3.57
N VAL A 47 22.17 -30.86 3.96
CA VAL A 47 21.81 -31.37 5.29
C VAL A 47 21.63 -32.89 5.22
N ARG A 48 22.34 -33.53 6.15
CA ARG A 48 22.55 -34.97 6.35
C ARG A 48 21.27 -35.65 6.85
N ALA A 49 20.88 -36.73 6.18
CA ALA A 49 19.84 -37.64 6.63
C ALA A 49 20.27 -38.34 7.93
N THR A 50 19.38 -38.40 8.92
CA THR A 50 19.55 -39.24 10.10
C THR A 50 18.32 -40.14 10.21
N GLU A 51 18.53 -41.42 9.95
CA GLU A 51 17.60 -42.51 10.25
C GLU A 51 17.58 -42.75 11.77
N GLY A 52 16.41 -43.08 12.34
CA GLY A 52 16.36 -43.58 13.71
C GLY A 52 14.98 -43.65 14.35
N ALA A 53 14.50 -44.89 14.49
CA ALA A 53 13.54 -45.40 15.48
C ALA A 53 12.04 -45.14 15.30
N SER A 54 11.35 -46.22 14.90
CA SER A 54 9.91 -46.44 15.05
C SER A 54 9.52 -46.58 16.53
N PRO A 55 8.49 -45.86 17.02
CA PRO A 55 7.82 -46.20 18.26
C PRO A 55 6.55 -47.02 18.03
N THR A 56 6.42 -48.04 18.86
CA THR A 56 5.36 -49.04 18.98
C THR A 56 3.98 -48.42 19.17
N LYS A 57 3.02 -48.89 18.36
CA LYS A 57 1.63 -48.45 18.28
C LYS A 57 0.83 -48.94 19.49
N SER A 58 0.63 -48.09 20.50
CA SER A 58 -0.41 -48.30 21.52
C SER A 58 -1.73 -47.72 21.01
N ALA A 59 -2.68 -48.60 20.69
CA ALA A 59 -4.03 -48.24 20.30
C ALA A 59 -4.82 -47.80 21.54
N VAL A 60 -4.74 -46.51 21.86
CA VAL A 60 -5.72 -45.85 22.73
C VAL A 60 -6.88 -45.43 21.84
N SER A 61 -8.05 -46.05 22.04
CA SER A 61 -9.30 -45.61 21.40
C SER A 61 -9.52 -44.13 21.72
N PRO A 62 -9.61 -43.24 20.71
CA PRO A 62 -9.89 -41.85 20.95
C PRO A 62 -11.34 -41.75 21.44
N THR A 63 -11.51 -41.52 22.74
CA THR A 63 -12.75 -40.94 23.25
C THR A 63 -12.90 -39.62 22.50
N ALA A 64 -13.94 -39.48 21.68
CA ALA A 64 -14.21 -38.25 20.95
C ALA A 64 -14.33 -37.13 21.98
N ALA A 65 -13.24 -36.39 22.18
CA ALA A 65 -13.24 -35.24 23.07
C ALA A 65 -14.32 -34.31 22.54
N VAL A 66 -15.28 -33.97 23.40
CA VAL A 66 -16.30 -32.98 23.07
C VAL A 66 -15.56 -31.68 22.77
N VAL A 67 -15.47 -31.35 21.48
CA VAL A 67 -14.79 -30.15 21.02
C VAL A 67 -15.70 -28.97 21.35
N ASP A 68 -15.25 -28.11 22.26
CA ASP A 68 -15.97 -26.88 22.61
C ASP A 68 -16.03 -25.95 21.38
N PRO A 69 -17.23 -25.66 20.82
CA PRO A 69 -17.38 -24.80 19.66
C PRO A 69 -16.83 -23.39 19.86
N ALA A 70 -16.89 -22.85 21.09
CA ALA A 70 -16.37 -21.53 21.40
C ALA A 70 -14.84 -21.49 21.26
N ARG A 71 -14.16 -22.56 21.68
CA ARG A 71 -12.72 -22.71 21.55
C ARG A 71 -12.29 -22.83 20.08
N VAL A 72 -13.00 -23.62 19.27
CA VAL A 72 -12.71 -23.74 17.82
C VAL A 72 -12.81 -22.38 17.13
N LYS A 73 -13.83 -21.60 17.45
CA LYS A 73 -14.01 -20.25 16.89
C LYS A 73 -12.90 -19.29 17.30
N ALA A 74 -12.46 -19.34 18.57
CA ALA A 74 -11.34 -18.55 19.05
C ALA A 74 -10.03 -18.94 18.36
N ASP A 75 -9.71 -20.24 18.32
CA ASP A 75 -8.48 -20.75 17.69
C ASP A 75 -8.42 -20.41 16.19
N PHE A 76 -9.55 -20.55 15.47
CA PHE A 76 -9.67 -20.15 14.07
C PHE A 76 -9.41 -18.66 13.87
N ARG A 77 -10.09 -17.80 14.63
CA ARG A 77 -9.93 -16.34 14.54
C ARG A 77 -8.50 -15.94 14.84
N ASP A 78 -7.91 -16.45 15.90
CA ASP A 78 -6.55 -16.09 16.31
C ASP A 78 -5.51 -16.56 15.27
N GLY A 79 -5.72 -17.73 14.66
CA GLY A 79 -4.93 -18.23 13.54
C GLY A 79 -5.01 -17.32 12.31
N LEU A 80 -6.22 -16.92 11.91
CA LEU A 80 -6.47 -16.05 10.76
C LEU A 80 -5.89 -14.65 10.97
N MET A 81 -6.07 -14.07 12.15
CA MET A 81 -5.51 -12.77 12.53
C MET A 81 -3.98 -12.80 12.54
N THR A 82 -3.39 -13.89 13.05
CA THR A 82 -1.94 -14.10 13.02
C THR A 82 -1.43 -14.17 11.59
N TYR A 83 -2.10 -14.91 10.70
CA TYR A 83 -1.73 -15.00 9.28
C TYR A 83 -1.73 -13.61 8.62
N CYS A 84 -2.79 -12.83 8.80
CA CYS A 84 -2.88 -11.50 8.18
C CYS A 84 -1.84 -10.54 8.75
N LEU A 85 -1.69 -10.47 10.07
CA LEU A 85 -0.68 -9.61 10.70
C LEU A 85 0.73 -9.92 10.19
N ARG A 86 1.08 -11.22 10.08
CA ARG A 86 2.39 -11.64 9.57
C ARG A 86 2.57 -11.29 8.10
N THR A 87 1.55 -11.53 7.28
CA THR A 87 1.59 -11.19 5.86
C THR A 87 1.81 -9.70 5.66
N TYR A 88 1.09 -8.84 6.39
CA TYR A 88 1.29 -7.39 6.28
C TYR A 88 2.63 -6.91 6.84
N GLN A 89 3.12 -7.51 7.93
CA GLN A 89 4.46 -7.20 8.45
C GLN A 89 5.54 -7.50 7.41
N LEU A 90 5.40 -8.63 6.71
CA LEU A 90 6.34 -9.06 5.68
C LEU A 90 6.22 -8.20 4.41
N GLN A 91 5.01 -7.82 4.01
CA GLN A 91 4.80 -6.85 2.93
C GLN A 91 5.42 -5.50 3.24
N ARG A 92 5.24 -4.98 4.47
CA ARG A 92 5.91 -3.75 4.90
C ARG A 92 7.42 -3.90 4.82
N ALA A 93 7.99 -5.00 5.34
CA ALA A 93 9.42 -5.25 5.28
C ALA A 93 9.93 -5.36 3.82
N ALA A 94 9.15 -5.96 2.93
CA ALA A 94 9.45 -6.04 1.51
C ALA A 94 9.44 -4.65 0.85
N ASP A 95 8.45 -3.80 1.13
CA ASP A 95 8.39 -2.43 0.62
C ASP A 95 9.52 -1.54 1.17
N GLU A 96 9.88 -1.73 2.44
CA GLU A 96 11.03 -1.03 3.04
C GLU A 96 12.35 -1.44 2.36
N ARG A 97 12.47 -2.70 1.91
CA ARG A 97 13.66 -3.22 1.22
C ARG A 97 13.70 -2.90 -0.27
N TYR A 98 12.54 -2.85 -0.94
CA TYR A 98 12.40 -2.55 -2.36
C TYR A 98 11.61 -1.25 -2.56
N PRO A 99 12.22 -0.11 -2.21
CA PRO A 99 11.53 1.15 -2.21
C PRO A 99 11.31 1.67 -3.64
N GLY A 100 10.04 1.88 -4.03
CA GLY A 100 9.68 2.62 -5.25
C GLY A 100 8.91 1.81 -6.29
N GLY A 101 8.53 2.46 -7.39
CA GLY A 101 7.69 1.90 -8.44
C GLY A 101 8.43 1.39 -9.68
N SER A 102 9.76 1.22 -9.62
CA SER A 102 10.49 0.65 -10.76
C SER A 102 10.17 -0.84 -10.91
N SER A 103 10.22 -1.37 -12.14
CA SER A 103 9.94 -2.78 -12.41
C SER A 103 10.82 -3.73 -11.59
N ALA A 104 12.11 -3.39 -11.41
CA ALA A 104 13.02 -4.18 -10.57
C ALA A 104 12.64 -4.16 -9.08
N SER A 105 12.19 -3.01 -8.55
CA SER A 105 11.73 -2.91 -7.16
C SER A 105 10.45 -3.70 -6.95
N LEU A 106 9.49 -3.58 -7.88
CA LEU A 106 8.23 -4.30 -7.81
C LEU A 106 8.44 -5.81 -7.95
N SER A 107 9.28 -6.27 -8.88
CA SER A 107 9.63 -7.69 -8.99
C SER A 107 10.29 -8.23 -7.71
N GLY A 108 11.25 -7.48 -7.14
CA GLY A 108 11.89 -7.84 -5.86
C GLY A 108 10.92 -7.86 -4.68
N PHE A 109 10.01 -6.89 -4.61
CA PHE A 109 8.92 -6.83 -3.64
C PHE A 109 8.04 -8.09 -3.76
N SER A 110 7.55 -8.39 -4.96
CA SER A 110 6.63 -9.51 -5.20
C SER A 110 7.31 -10.85 -4.92
N GLY A 111 8.60 -11.01 -5.27
CA GLY A 111 9.39 -12.19 -4.91
C GLY A 111 9.48 -12.44 -3.40
N LEU A 112 9.70 -11.40 -2.58
CA LEU A 112 9.69 -11.56 -1.12
C LEU A 112 8.30 -11.87 -0.56
N VAL A 113 7.26 -11.26 -1.12
CA VAL A 113 5.88 -11.55 -0.72
C VAL A 113 5.54 -13.02 -1.02
N LEU A 114 5.95 -13.55 -2.18
CA LEU A 114 5.75 -14.95 -2.54
C LEU A 114 6.48 -15.90 -1.58
N GLN A 115 7.75 -15.63 -1.27
CA GLN A 115 8.49 -16.40 -0.28
C GLN A 115 7.81 -16.42 1.09
N SER A 116 7.23 -15.29 1.49
CA SER A 116 6.42 -15.20 2.70
C SER A 116 5.15 -16.05 2.59
N MET A 117 4.44 -15.99 1.46
CA MET A 117 3.24 -16.78 1.23
C MET A 117 3.55 -18.29 1.31
N ASP A 118 4.65 -18.75 0.73
CA ASP A 118 5.09 -20.16 0.85
C ASP A 118 5.30 -20.61 2.30
N GLN A 119 5.77 -19.71 3.15
CA GLN A 119 5.99 -20.01 4.57
C GLN A 119 4.69 -20.06 5.38
N TRP A 120 3.72 -19.21 5.07
CA TRP A 120 2.55 -18.95 5.92
C TRP A 120 1.25 -19.55 5.40
N GLN A 121 1.11 -19.73 4.10
CA GLN A 121 -0.09 -20.29 3.49
C GLN A 121 -0.39 -21.72 3.95
N PRO A 122 0.59 -22.65 4.08
CA PRO A 122 0.30 -23.99 4.63
C PRO A 122 -0.26 -23.94 6.06
N ARG A 123 0.04 -22.89 6.83
CA ARG A 123 -0.51 -22.70 8.18
C ARG A 123 -1.96 -22.21 8.15
N LEU A 124 -2.33 -21.47 7.11
CA LEU A 124 -3.70 -21.04 6.86
C LEU A 124 -4.56 -22.25 6.45
N GLU A 125 -4.08 -23.10 5.55
CA GLU A 125 -4.81 -24.27 5.03
C GLU A 125 -5.16 -25.32 6.09
N VAL A 126 -4.41 -25.39 7.19
CA VAL A 126 -4.69 -26.31 8.30
C VAL A 126 -5.65 -25.73 9.35
N LEU A 127 -6.04 -24.45 9.22
CA LEU A 127 -7.04 -23.87 10.11
C LEU A 127 -8.39 -24.57 9.91
N ARG A 128 -9.09 -24.80 11.02
CA ARG A 128 -10.41 -25.42 11.02
C ARG A 128 -11.45 -24.32 11.22
N PRO A 129 -12.15 -23.87 10.16
CA PRO A 129 -13.21 -22.89 10.32
C PRO A 129 -14.37 -23.48 11.12
N PRO A 130 -15.05 -22.68 11.95
CA PRO A 130 -16.41 -22.97 12.39
C PRO A 130 -17.32 -23.32 11.22
N ALA A 131 -18.28 -24.21 11.41
CA ALA A 131 -19.14 -24.71 10.33
C ALA A 131 -19.90 -23.59 9.60
N ASP A 132 -20.28 -22.52 10.32
CA ASP A 132 -20.93 -21.33 9.78
C ASP A 132 -20.00 -20.44 8.92
N LEU A 133 -18.68 -20.59 9.05
CA LEU A 133 -17.68 -19.81 8.30
C LEU A 133 -16.95 -20.63 7.24
N ALA A 134 -17.19 -21.94 7.14
CA ALA A 134 -16.42 -22.84 6.27
C ALA A 134 -16.43 -22.40 4.80
N GLY A 135 -17.60 -22.09 4.22
CA GLY A 135 -17.69 -21.65 2.83
C GLY A 135 -16.98 -20.32 2.56
N VAL A 136 -17.11 -19.34 3.48
CA VAL A 136 -16.41 -18.04 3.36
C VAL A 136 -14.90 -18.23 3.47
N PHE A 137 -14.44 -19.17 4.31
CA PHE A 137 -13.03 -19.48 4.45
C PHE A 137 -12.46 -20.17 3.21
N GLU A 138 -13.22 -21.06 2.57
CA GLU A 138 -12.84 -21.64 1.28
C GLU A 138 -12.67 -20.56 0.20
N GLU A 139 -13.61 -19.60 0.10
CA GLU A 139 -13.47 -18.43 -0.79
C GLU A 139 -12.22 -17.60 -0.42
N PHE A 140 -11.93 -17.45 0.88
CA PHE A 140 -10.74 -16.74 1.35
C PHE A 140 -9.44 -17.43 0.92
N LEU A 141 -9.37 -18.76 0.95
CA LEU A 141 -8.23 -19.52 0.47
C LEU A 141 -8.04 -19.34 -1.04
N VAL A 142 -9.12 -19.41 -1.83
CA VAL A 142 -9.06 -19.10 -3.27
C VAL A 142 -8.54 -17.68 -3.51
N ASN A 143 -9.00 -16.70 -2.74
CA ASN A 143 -8.49 -15.35 -2.82
C ASN A 143 -7.00 -15.23 -2.42
N VAL A 144 -6.46 -16.11 -1.56
CA VAL A 144 -4.99 -16.17 -1.30
C VAL A 144 -4.26 -16.57 -2.57
N GLU A 145 -4.75 -17.57 -3.29
CA GLU A 145 -4.17 -18.00 -4.55
C GLU A 145 -4.28 -16.92 -5.63
N ASP A 146 -5.36 -16.15 -5.66
CA ASP A 146 -5.46 -15.02 -6.61
C ASP A 146 -4.43 -13.92 -6.33
N ILE A 147 -4.19 -13.60 -5.06
CA ILE A 147 -3.13 -12.67 -4.68
C ILE A 147 -1.77 -13.26 -5.07
N ARG A 148 -1.54 -14.55 -4.81
CA ARG A 148 -0.31 -15.26 -5.15
C ARG A 148 -0.03 -15.18 -6.65
N ALA A 149 -0.99 -15.60 -7.47
CA ALA A 149 -0.88 -15.58 -8.93
C ALA A 149 -0.65 -14.16 -9.47
N GLY A 150 -1.29 -13.15 -8.86
CA GLY A 150 -1.03 -11.75 -9.18
C GLY A 150 0.41 -11.32 -8.86
N ARG A 151 0.95 -11.72 -7.70
CA ARG A 151 2.36 -11.45 -7.33
C ARG A 151 3.35 -12.22 -8.20
N GLU A 152 3.04 -13.45 -8.59
CA GLU A 152 3.85 -14.22 -9.56
C GLU A 152 3.91 -13.50 -10.92
N ALA A 153 2.78 -12.98 -11.39
CA ALA A 153 2.73 -12.19 -12.61
C ALA A 153 3.52 -10.87 -12.51
N GLU A 154 3.45 -10.14 -11.40
CA GLU A 154 4.28 -8.94 -11.18
C GLU A 154 5.78 -9.28 -11.15
N ALA A 155 6.15 -10.38 -10.51
CA ALA A 155 7.55 -10.82 -10.43
C ALA A 155 8.11 -11.21 -11.80
N ALA A 156 7.29 -11.82 -12.64
CA ALA A 156 7.63 -12.25 -13.99
C ALA A 156 7.46 -11.16 -15.07
N ALA A 157 6.84 -10.03 -14.75
CA ALA A 157 6.57 -8.96 -15.71
C ALA A 157 7.86 -8.40 -16.32
N THR A 158 7.88 -8.31 -17.66
CA THR A 158 9.02 -7.82 -18.44
C THR A 158 8.80 -6.41 -18.99
N SER A 159 7.58 -5.89 -18.87
CA SER A 159 7.21 -4.55 -19.31
C SER A 159 6.35 -3.80 -18.30
N PRO A 160 6.30 -2.45 -18.35
CA PRO A 160 5.42 -1.66 -17.50
C PRO A 160 3.93 -1.98 -17.67
N ALA A 161 3.49 -2.35 -18.88
CA ALA A 161 2.09 -2.68 -19.15
C ALA A 161 1.67 -4.00 -18.49
N GLU A 162 2.51 -5.03 -18.57
CA GLU A 162 2.29 -6.30 -17.87
C GLU A 162 2.24 -6.10 -16.36
N LEU A 163 3.17 -5.29 -15.84
CA LEU A 163 3.25 -4.97 -14.42
C LEU A 163 1.99 -4.25 -13.93
N GLN A 164 1.46 -3.31 -14.72
CA GLN A 164 0.20 -2.64 -14.40
C GLN A 164 -0.97 -3.63 -14.33
N VAL A 165 -1.12 -4.51 -15.32
CA VAL A 165 -2.20 -5.52 -15.34
C VAL A 165 -2.10 -6.47 -14.14
N ALA A 166 -0.89 -6.92 -13.82
CA ALA A 166 -0.66 -7.78 -12.66
C ALA A 166 -0.98 -7.05 -11.34
N GLY A 167 -0.56 -5.79 -11.21
CA GLY A 167 -0.87 -4.94 -10.05
C GLY A 167 -2.37 -4.69 -9.89
N ASP A 168 -3.10 -4.44 -10.99
CA ASP A 168 -4.56 -4.27 -10.97
C ASP A 168 -5.27 -5.54 -10.51
N ARG A 169 -4.82 -6.72 -10.96
CA ARG A 169 -5.32 -8.01 -10.48
C ARG A 169 -5.11 -8.18 -8.98
N VAL A 170 -3.91 -7.85 -8.49
CA VAL A 170 -3.61 -7.91 -7.05
C VAL A 170 -4.52 -6.95 -6.27
N GLN A 171 -4.72 -5.73 -6.76
CA GLN A 171 -5.57 -4.74 -6.10
C GLN A 171 -7.04 -5.18 -6.02
N MET A 172 -7.56 -5.79 -7.10
CA MET A 172 -8.89 -6.41 -7.09
C MET A 172 -8.97 -7.55 -6.07
N ALA A 173 -7.95 -8.41 -6.02
CA ALA A 173 -7.90 -9.50 -5.05
C ALA A 173 -7.87 -8.99 -3.60
N TYR A 174 -7.21 -7.86 -3.31
CA TYR A 174 -7.29 -7.21 -1.99
C TYR A 174 -8.68 -6.64 -1.67
N THR A 175 -9.37 -6.08 -2.66
CA THR A 175 -10.74 -5.60 -2.45
C THR A 175 -11.65 -6.75 -2.02
N GLU A 176 -11.49 -7.91 -2.66
CA GLU A 176 -12.23 -9.11 -2.30
C GLU A 176 -11.78 -9.71 -0.96
N ARG A 177 -10.47 -9.70 -0.67
CA ARG A 177 -9.91 -10.06 0.65
C ARG A 177 -10.62 -9.33 1.77
N TYR A 178 -10.79 -8.02 1.62
CA TYR A 178 -11.42 -7.16 2.62
C TYR A 178 -12.89 -7.53 2.85
N ARG A 179 -13.64 -7.81 1.78
CA ARG A 179 -15.02 -8.28 1.86
C ARG A 179 -15.11 -9.61 2.64
N LEU A 180 -14.29 -10.60 2.28
CA LEU A 180 -14.28 -11.92 2.90
C LEU A 180 -13.84 -11.87 4.37
N ALA A 181 -12.84 -11.04 4.69
CA ALA A 181 -12.40 -10.82 6.06
C ALA A 181 -13.52 -10.29 6.97
N LYS A 182 -14.33 -9.35 6.49
CA LYS A 182 -15.50 -8.83 7.25
C LYS A 182 -16.51 -9.92 7.56
N LEU A 183 -16.81 -10.77 6.58
CA LEU A 183 -17.75 -11.88 6.74
C LEU A 183 -17.27 -12.90 7.78
N MET A 184 -15.96 -13.06 7.93
CA MET A 184 -15.35 -13.94 8.94
C MET A 184 -15.03 -13.25 10.27
N HIS A 185 -15.32 -11.95 10.41
CA HIS A 185 -14.92 -11.13 11.57
C HIS A 185 -13.40 -11.16 11.83
N ALA A 186 -12.63 -11.07 10.75
CA ALA A 186 -11.18 -11.06 10.76
C ALA A 186 -10.64 -9.63 10.61
N ASP A 187 -10.81 -8.81 11.66
CA ASP A 187 -10.59 -7.36 11.63
C ASP A 187 -9.18 -6.94 11.19
N THR A 188 -8.14 -7.74 11.43
CA THR A 188 -6.78 -7.42 10.93
C THR A 188 -6.64 -7.63 9.41
N CYS A 189 -7.53 -8.40 8.80
CA CYS A 189 -7.51 -8.74 7.39
C CYS A 189 -8.42 -7.84 6.54
N ASP A 190 -9.32 -7.06 7.14
CA ASP A 190 -10.40 -6.38 6.43
C ASP A 190 -10.04 -5.00 5.87
N GLY A 191 -8.81 -4.55 6.14
CA GLY A 191 -8.28 -3.27 5.68
C GLY A 191 -8.89 -2.06 6.40
N GLU A 192 -9.63 -2.26 7.49
CA GLU A 192 -10.20 -1.18 8.30
C GLU A 192 -9.36 -0.89 9.53
N LEU A 193 -8.88 0.36 9.61
CA LEU A 193 -8.27 0.86 10.83
C LEU A 193 -9.33 1.14 11.92
N PRO A 194 -9.00 0.94 13.21
CA PRO A 194 -9.81 1.45 14.30
C PRO A 194 -10.03 2.97 14.18
N THR A 195 -11.17 3.48 14.64
CA THR A 195 -11.56 4.89 14.51
C THR A 195 -10.47 5.87 14.97
N MET A 196 -9.81 5.57 16.09
CA MET A 196 -8.74 6.41 16.63
C MET A 196 -7.52 6.44 15.69
N GLU A 197 -7.16 5.31 15.09
CA GLU A 197 -6.06 5.26 14.13
C GLU A 197 -6.43 5.89 12.78
N LYS A 198 -7.67 5.73 12.30
CA LYS A 198 -8.18 6.47 11.12
C LYS A 198 -7.99 7.97 11.32
N ALA A 199 -8.36 8.50 12.50
CA ALA A 199 -8.17 9.91 12.83
C ALA A 199 -6.69 10.31 12.90
N ALA A 200 -5.83 9.49 13.52
CA ALA A 200 -4.40 9.75 13.62
C ALA A 200 -3.72 9.76 12.24
N VAL A 201 -4.08 8.81 11.36
CA VAL A 201 -3.60 8.72 9.98
C VAL A 201 -4.03 9.95 9.17
N ALA A 202 -5.30 10.35 9.25
CA ALA A 202 -5.79 11.56 8.58
C ALA A 202 -5.07 12.81 9.08
N ALA A 203 -4.81 12.91 10.39
CA ALA A 203 -4.09 14.02 10.98
C ALA A 203 -2.62 14.06 10.52
N ALA A 204 -1.96 12.91 10.38
CA ALA A 204 -0.59 12.82 9.87
C ALA A 204 -0.50 13.27 8.41
N THR A 205 -1.42 12.83 7.55
CA THR A 205 -1.50 13.29 6.15
C THR A 205 -1.73 14.80 6.10
N LYS A 206 -2.74 15.31 6.82
CA LYS A 206 -3.02 16.74 6.90
C LYS A 206 -1.82 17.55 7.41
N ALA A 207 -1.10 17.05 8.41
CA ALA A 207 0.08 17.73 8.93
C ALA A 207 1.19 17.89 7.89
N PHE A 208 1.36 16.91 6.99
CA PHE A 208 2.36 16.98 5.93
C PHE A 208 1.98 17.98 4.83
N ASP A 209 0.72 17.98 4.39
CA ASP A 209 0.27 18.87 3.32
C ASP A 209 0.18 20.33 3.77
N LEU A 210 -0.19 20.57 5.03
CA LEU A 210 -0.41 21.92 5.55
C LEU A 210 0.80 22.54 6.26
N THR A 211 1.88 21.79 6.53
CA THR A 211 3.04 22.38 7.21
C THR A 211 3.73 23.41 6.33
N THR A 212 4.09 24.56 6.90
CA THR A 212 4.96 25.57 6.26
C THR A 212 6.43 25.37 6.62
N ASP A 213 6.73 24.56 7.65
CA ASP A 213 8.09 24.19 8.04
C ASP A 213 8.63 23.05 7.16
N ALA A 214 9.61 23.38 6.31
CA ALA A 214 10.28 22.45 5.41
C ALA A 214 11.11 21.38 6.13
N THR A 215 11.73 21.72 7.25
CA THR A 215 12.53 20.78 8.04
C THR A 215 11.61 19.75 8.69
N LYS A 216 10.50 20.21 9.28
CA LYS A 216 9.47 19.33 9.84
C LYS A 216 8.91 18.38 8.78
N ALA A 217 8.58 18.88 7.60
CA ALA A 217 8.10 18.06 6.49
C ALA A 217 9.05 16.91 6.15
N CYS A 218 10.34 17.20 5.97
CA CYS A 218 11.34 16.24 5.50
C CYS A 218 11.92 15.34 6.59
N ARG A 219 11.94 15.76 7.87
CA ARG A 219 12.57 14.98 8.96
C ARG A 219 11.59 14.27 9.86
N THR A 220 10.43 14.90 10.15
CA THR A 220 9.53 14.39 11.19
C THR A 220 8.30 13.74 10.61
N LEU A 221 7.73 14.29 9.54
CA LEU A 221 6.43 13.85 9.01
C LEU A 221 6.52 12.73 7.97
N VAL A 222 7.69 12.54 7.37
CA VAL A 222 7.95 11.47 6.39
C VAL A 222 8.85 10.39 6.99
N THR A 223 8.87 9.22 6.33
CA THR A 223 9.86 8.19 6.61
C THR A 223 11.22 8.57 6.01
N PRO A 224 12.35 8.08 6.55
CA PRO A 224 13.65 8.24 5.91
C PRO A 224 13.65 7.71 4.47
N GLN A 225 12.94 6.62 4.22
CA GLN A 225 12.80 6.01 2.89
C GLN A 225 12.03 6.92 1.92
N PHE A 226 11.02 7.67 2.36
CA PHE A 226 10.35 8.65 1.51
C PHE A 226 11.38 9.60 0.88
N VAL A 227 12.27 10.14 1.72
CA VAL A 227 13.34 11.04 1.27
C VAL A 227 14.36 10.33 0.38
N ALA A 228 14.77 9.12 0.77
CA ALA A 228 15.75 8.35 0.01
C ALA A 228 15.23 7.94 -1.38
N THR A 229 13.94 7.66 -1.53
CA THR A 229 13.33 7.27 -2.82
C THR A 229 13.06 8.48 -3.71
N GLN A 230 12.43 9.53 -3.17
CA GLN A 230 11.99 10.69 -3.96
C GLN A 230 13.15 11.55 -4.48
N TRP A 231 14.30 11.52 -3.79
CA TRP A 231 15.51 12.26 -4.17
C TRP A 231 16.73 11.32 -4.26
N ALA A 232 16.52 10.08 -4.74
CA ALA A 232 17.54 9.04 -4.84
C ALA A 232 18.73 9.43 -5.75
N ASP A 233 18.47 10.26 -6.75
CA ASP A 233 19.42 10.78 -7.73
C ASP A 233 20.31 11.91 -7.17
N GLN A 234 19.97 12.44 -6.00
CA GLN A 234 20.68 13.57 -5.39
C GLN A 234 21.77 13.09 -4.44
N ALA A 235 22.96 13.68 -4.52
CA ALA A 235 24.08 13.35 -3.62
C ALA A 235 23.77 13.60 -2.14
N ARG A 236 22.80 14.48 -1.83
CA ARG A 236 22.35 14.81 -0.47
C ARG A 236 20.82 14.84 -0.40
N PRO A 237 20.13 13.68 -0.35
CA PRO A 237 18.66 13.59 -0.48
C PRO A 237 17.89 14.44 0.55
N MET A 238 18.34 14.46 1.81
CA MET A 238 17.70 15.28 2.86
C MET A 238 17.82 16.79 2.59
N SER A 239 18.96 17.23 2.06
CA SER A 239 19.15 18.63 1.68
C SER A 239 18.26 19.00 0.48
N ALA A 240 18.17 18.11 -0.50
CA ALA A 240 17.30 18.28 -1.67
C ALA A 240 15.81 18.34 -1.27
N CYS A 241 15.36 17.44 -0.39
CA CYS A 241 14.02 17.49 0.17
C CYS A 241 13.75 18.84 0.84
N THR A 242 14.62 19.28 1.75
CA THR A 242 14.40 20.52 2.51
C THR A 242 14.39 21.74 1.59
N ALA A 243 15.23 21.76 0.55
CA ALA A 243 15.25 22.84 -0.44
C ALA A 243 13.99 22.87 -1.30
N ASP A 244 13.53 21.72 -1.83
CA ASP A 244 12.27 21.63 -2.58
C ASP A 244 11.07 22.02 -1.71
N ALA A 245 11.02 21.47 -0.50
CA ALA A 245 10.03 21.79 0.52
C ALA A 245 9.97 23.30 0.82
N SER A 246 11.12 23.94 0.98
CA SER A 246 11.20 25.39 1.24
C SER A 246 10.70 26.18 0.04
N ARG A 247 11.08 25.80 -1.18
CA ARG A 247 10.61 26.46 -2.41
C ARG A 247 9.10 26.34 -2.60
N ARG A 248 8.52 25.16 -2.38
CA ARG A 248 7.06 24.95 -2.48
C ARG A 248 6.32 25.79 -1.43
N ARG A 249 6.85 25.87 -0.20
CA ARG A 249 6.21 26.51 0.96
C ARG A 249 6.50 28.01 1.12
N ALA A 250 7.49 28.56 0.41
CA ALA A 250 7.79 29.99 0.39
C ALA A 250 6.67 30.84 -0.24
N HIS A 251 5.75 30.19 -0.94
CA HIS A 251 4.59 30.77 -1.60
C HIS A 251 3.33 30.28 -0.89
N PRO A 252 2.74 31.05 0.05
CA PRO A 252 1.57 30.61 0.81
C PRO A 252 0.40 30.20 -0.09
N GLU A 253 0.28 30.80 -1.27
CA GLU A 253 -0.71 30.45 -2.30
C GLU A 253 -0.51 29.06 -2.92
N LYS A 254 0.67 28.45 -2.74
CA LYS A 254 0.99 27.10 -3.22
C LYS A 254 0.76 26.02 -2.17
N VAL A 255 0.67 26.38 -0.89
CA VAL A 255 0.40 25.43 0.18
C VAL A 255 -1.11 25.18 0.26
N ALA A 256 -1.50 23.91 0.36
CA ALA A 256 -2.91 23.57 0.57
C ALA A 256 -3.42 24.23 1.86
N THR A 257 -4.69 24.65 1.87
CA THR A 257 -5.37 25.16 3.06
C THR A 257 -6.15 24.08 3.79
N GLY A 258 -6.34 22.92 3.14
CA GLY A 258 -6.94 21.74 3.73
C GLY A 258 -6.73 20.50 2.87
N ILE A 259 -7.22 19.38 3.38
CA ILE A 259 -7.38 18.15 2.61
C ILE A 259 -8.78 17.61 2.83
N LYS A 260 -9.37 17.02 1.80
CA LYS A 260 -10.61 16.25 1.87
C LYS A 260 -10.25 14.78 1.76
N VAL A 261 -10.31 14.05 2.88
CA VAL A 261 -10.08 12.60 2.89
C VAL A 261 -11.30 11.89 2.29
N THR A 262 -11.04 11.02 1.32
CA THR A 262 -12.05 10.21 0.63
C THR A 262 -12.16 8.83 1.25
N THR A 263 -11.03 8.14 1.43
CA THR A 263 -10.97 6.80 2.04
C THR A 263 -9.70 6.62 2.85
N ILE A 264 -9.77 5.79 3.89
CA ILE A 264 -8.63 5.32 4.66
C ILE A 264 -8.74 3.81 4.78
N THR A 265 -7.72 3.10 4.33
CA THR A 265 -7.54 1.65 4.53
C THR A 265 -6.21 1.39 5.22
N GLY A 266 -6.05 0.25 5.88
CA GLY A 266 -4.79 -0.06 6.54
C GLY A 266 -4.89 -1.20 7.54
N VAL A 267 -3.79 -1.38 8.24
CA VAL A 267 -3.59 -2.38 9.28
C VAL A 267 -3.09 -1.67 10.53
N GLU A 268 -3.75 -1.94 11.65
CA GLU A 268 -3.52 -1.24 12.91
C GLU A 268 -2.04 -1.22 13.27
N SER A 269 -1.53 -0.03 13.64
CA SER A 269 -0.16 0.17 14.09
C SER A 269 0.92 -0.38 13.13
N LEU A 270 0.61 -0.47 11.83
CA LEU A 270 1.52 -1.03 10.84
C LEU A 270 1.60 -0.19 9.56
N THR A 271 0.53 -0.17 8.75
CA THR A 271 0.47 0.52 7.45
C THR A 271 -0.90 1.16 7.23
N ALA A 272 -0.94 2.24 6.45
CA ALA A 272 -2.19 2.88 6.04
C ALA A 272 -2.08 3.47 4.64
N THR A 273 -3.22 3.55 3.95
CA THR A 273 -3.39 4.24 2.68
C THR A 273 -4.52 5.24 2.81
N VAL A 274 -4.27 6.49 2.43
CA VAL A 274 -5.22 7.60 2.48
C VAL A 274 -5.41 8.14 1.08
N HIS A 275 -6.62 8.03 0.55
CA HIS A 275 -7.00 8.76 -0.66
C HIS A 275 -7.61 10.10 -0.23
N PHE A 276 -7.11 11.20 -0.76
CA PHE A 276 -7.59 12.54 -0.43
C PHE A 276 -7.46 13.50 -1.62
N THR A 277 -7.99 14.69 -1.45
CA THR A 277 -7.85 15.79 -2.40
C THR A 277 -7.40 17.04 -1.66
N GLU A 278 -6.41 17.74 -2.19
CA GLU A 278 -5.98 19.03 -1.64
C GLU A 278 -7.06 20.10 -1.84
N VAL A 279 -7.24 20.94 -0.83
CA VAL A 279 -8.13 22.11 -0.85
C VAL A 279 -7.24 23.35 -0.84
N GLY A 280 -7.39 24.24 -1.81
CA GLY A 280 -6.47 25.38 -2.00
C GLY A 280 -5.07 24.93 -2.42
N GLY A 281 -4.14 25.89 -2.58
CA GLY A 281 -2.81 25.61 -3.11
C GLY A 281 -2.78 25.47 -4.63
N CYS A 282 -1.59 25.20 -5.18
CA CYS A 282 -1.41 25.06 -6.63
C CYS A 282 -1.94 23.74 -7.20
N CYS A 283 -2.09 22.71 -6.35
CA CYS A 283 -2.55 21.37 -6.72
C CYS A 283 -3.99 21.10 -6.23
N ALA A 284 -4.76 22.15 -5.92
CA ALA A 284 -6.13 22.04 -5.47
C ALA A 284 -6.97 21.17 -6.42
N GLY A 285 -7.75 20.25 -5.87
CA GLY A 285 -8.61 19.37 -6.67
C GLY A 285 -7.93 18.13 -7.24
N GLN A 286 -6.60 17.99 -7.13
CA GLN A 286 -5.90 16.77 -7.54
C GLN A 286 -6.14 15.63 -6.54
N ARG A 287 -6.54 14.47 -7.05
CA ARG A 287 -6.64 13.25 -6.25
C ARG A 287 -5.24 12.77 -5.91
N THR A 288 -5.04 12.45 -4.65
CA THR A 288 -3.74 12.10 -4.10
C THR A 288 -3.88 10.89 -3.19
N VAL A 289 -2.92 9.97 -3.28
CA VAL A 289 -2.80 8.81 -2.42
C VAL A 289 -1.55 8.98 -1.56
N ALA A 290 -1.74 9.03 -0.24
CA ALA A 290 -0.65 8.93 0.72
C ALA A 290 -0.61 7.52 1.30
N ARG A 291 0.58 6.90 1.29
CA ARG A 291 0.84 5.66 2.02
C ARG A 291 1.66 6.00 3.26
N LEU A 292 1.29 5.44 4.41
CA LEU A 292 1.89 5.75 5.71
C LEU A 292 2.34 4.49 6.43
N TYR A 293 3.40 4.64 7.22
CA TYR A 293 3.87 3.63 8.17
C TYR A 293 3.80 4.12 9.60
N PHE A 294 3.45 3.22 10.50
CA PHE A 294 3.49 3.46 11.93
C PHE A 294 4.88 3.16 12.51
N TYR A 295 5.43 4.12 13.24
CA TYR A 295 6.67 3.99 14.00
C TYR A 295 6.32 4.12 15.48
N ARG A 296 6.52 3.05 16.27
CA ARG A 296 6.06 2.96 17.68
C ARG A 296 6.29 4.23 18.51
N ASP A 297 7.44 4.87 18.35
CA ASP A 297 7.84 6.02 19.17
C ASP A 297 7.58 7.37 18.49
N LYS A 298 7.13 7.37 17.24
CA LYS A 298 7.06 8.56 16.37
C LYS A 298 5.72 8.73 15.65
N GLY A 299 4.78 7.80 15.85
CA GLY A 299 3.47 7.80 15.21
C GLY A 299 3.50 7.48 13.71
N TRP A 300 2.45 7.91 13.03
CA TRP A 300 2.26 7.74 11.59
C TRP A 300 3.12 8.69 10.77
N LYS A 301 3.78 8.17 9.74
CA LYS A 301 4.66 8.94 8.84
C LYS A 301 4.38 8.62 7.38
N ILE A 302 4.45 9.64 6.53
CA ILE A 302 4.28 9.51 5.08
C ILE A 302 5.45 8.73 4.49
N ARG A 303 5.15 7.61 3.85
CA ARG A 303 6.10 6.71 3.18
C ARG A 303 6.21 6.98 1.69
N SER A 304 5.08 7.26 1.04
CA SER A 304 5.01 7.71 -0.35
C SER A 304 3.74 8.53 -0.56
N MET A 305 3.76 9.34 -1.62
CA MET A 305 2.63 10.14 -2.05
C MET A 305 2.62 10.17 -3.58
N SER A 306 1.46 9.99 -4.19
CA SER A 306 1.28 9.97 -5.65
C SER A 306 -0.06 10.60 -6.04
N TYR A 307 -0.09 11.28 -7.17
CA TYR A 307 -1.33 11.80 -7.77
C TYR A 307 -2.02 10.71 -8.59
N GLU A 308 -3.35 10.70 -8.61
CA GLU A 308 -4.21 9.83 -9.44
C GLU A 308 -4.80 10.59 -10.63
#